data_AF-A0A2P4XBI1-F1
#
_entry.id   AF-A0A2P4XBI1-F1
#
_cell.length_a   1.000
_cell.length_b   1.000
_cell.length_c   1.000
_cell.angle_alpha   90.00
_cell.angle_beta   90.00
_cell.angle_gamma   90.00
#
_symmetry.space_group_name_H-M   'P 1'
#
loop_
_entity.id
_entity.type
_entity.pdbx_description
1 polymer ?
#
loop_
_entity_poly.entity_id
_entity_poly.type
_entity_poly.pdbx_seq_one_letter_code
_entity_poly.pdbx_strand_id
1 'polypeptide(L)'
;MKQDLLLFSYVLKTPQLNGVSLEFFNILPPPDIVVEVDASDFGLCALDIAAHRALTYQFSKIETDLINEFKADSPNGFDINFR
;
A
#
# COMPACT_ATOMS: atom_id res chain seq x y z
N MET A 1 4.75 -20.36 12.19
CA MET A 1 4.21 -21.58 11.53
C MET A 1 3.11 -22.29 12.32
N LYS A 2 3.37 -22.90 13.49
CA LYS A 2 2.31 -23.65 14.22
C LYS A 2 1.14 -22.76 14.66
N GLN A 3 1.44 -21.55 15.12
CA GLN A 3 0.43 -20.57 15.53
C GLN A 3 -0.42 -20.08 14.34
N ASP A 4 0.22 -19.89 13.19
CA ASP A 4 -0.46 -19.48 11.96
C ASP A 4 -1.43 -20.58 11.49
N LEU A 5 -1.02 -21.85 11.55
CA LEU A 5 -1.89 -22.98 11.21
C LEU A 5 -3.11 -23.12 12.15
N LEU A 6 -2.92 -22.81 13.44
CA LEU A 6 -4.03 -22.78 14.40
C LEU A 6 -4.98 -21.61 14.13
N LEU A 7 -4.43 -20.44 13.78
CA LEU A 7 -5.22 -19.28 13.37
C LEU A 7 -6.01 -19.57 12.10
N PHE A 8 -5.39 -20.14 11.06
CA PHE A 8 -6.06 -20.55 9.83
C PHE A 8 -7.17 -21.58 10.11
N SER A 9 -6.91 -22.59 10.94
CA SER A 9 -7.93 -23.57 11.30
C SER A 9 -9.10 -22.96 12.09
N TYR A 10 -8.85 -21.94 12.91
CA TYR A 10 -9.90 -21.23 13.65
C TYR A 10 -10.77 -20.43 12.68
N VAL A 11 -10.14 -19.65 11.79
CA VAL A 11 -10.80 -18.83 10.76
C VAL A 11 -11.65 -19.66 9.79
N LEU A 12 -11.24 -20.88 9.46
CA LEU A 12 -12.05 -21.77 8.63
C LEU A 12 -13.29 -22.32 9.36
N LYS A 13 -13.29 -22.36 10.69
CA LYS A 13 -14.40 -22.87 11.52
C LYS A 13 -15.36 -21.78 11.98
N THR A 14 -14.81 -20.64 12.35
CA THR A 14 -15.54 -19.41 12.64
C THR A 14 -15.29 -18.53 11.43
N PRO A 15 -16.21 -18.37 10.47
CA PRO A 15 -16.00 -17.66 9.21
C PRO A 15 -15.88 -16.13 9.43
N GLN A 16 -15.14 -15.74 10.45
CA GLN A 16 -14.94 -14.39 10.94
C GLN A 16 -13.48 -14.25 11.38
N LEU A 17 -12.86 -13.17 10.93
CA LEU A 17 -11.55 -12.70 11.37
C LEU A 17 -11.75 -11.45 12.20
N ASN A 18 -11.52 -11.50 13.51
CA ASN A 18 -11.78 -10.37 14.42
C ASN A 18 -13.22 -9.79 14.28
N GLY A 19 -14.21 -10.64 14.04
CA GLY A 19 -15.61 -10.24 13.85
C GLY A 19 -15.98 -9.83 12.41
N VAL A 20 -15.02 -9.79 11.48
CA VAL A 20 -15.27 -9.53 10.05
C VAL A 20 -15.51 -10.84 9.32
N SER A 21 -16.70 -11.00 8.72
CA SER A 21 -17.04 -12.19 7.94
C SER A 21 -16.06 -12.43 6.78
N LEU A 22 -15.67 -13.69 6.56
CA LEU A 22 -14.81 -14.10 5.46
C LEU A 22 -15.37 -13.72 4.08
N GLU A 23 -16.68 -13.54 3.96
CA GLU A 23 -17.32 -13.09 2.71
C GLU A 23 -16.89 -11.67 2.30
N PHE A 24 -16.51 -10.82 3.26
CA PHE A 24 -15.94 -9.48 3.01
C PHE A 24 -14.45 -9.52 2.72
N PHE A 25 -13.78 -10.65 2.92
CA PHE A 25 -12.35 -10.76 2.65
C PHE A 25 -12.05 -10.71 1.14
N ASN A 26 -13.01 -11.16 0.31
CA ASN A 26 -12.94 -11.09 -1.15
C ASN A 26 -13.83 -10.00 -1.76
N ILE A 27 -14.69 -9.37 -0.94
CA ILE A 27 -15.57 -8.28 -1.36
C ILE A 27 -15.08 -7.03 -0.64
N LEU A 28 -14.16 -6.30 -1.28
CA LEU A 28 -13.87 -4.94 -0.84
C LEU A 28 -15.14 -4.12 -1.05
N PRO A 29 -15.75 -3.55 0.00
CA PRO A 29 -16.84 -2.61 -0.19
C PRO A 29 -16.33 -1.45 -1.06
N PRO A 30 -17.21 -0.77 -1.82
CA PRO A 30 -16.83 0.45 -2.53
C PRO A 30 -16.14 1.40 -1.55
N PRO A 31 -14.99 1.98 -1.91
CA PRO A 31 -14.27 2.87 -1.01
C PRO A 31 -15.11 4.11 -0.71
N ASP A 32 -15.12 4.54 0.56
CA ASP A 32 -15.81 5.75 0.98
C ASP A 32 -15.20 7.02 0.35
N ILE A 33 -13.88 6.99 0.09
CA ILE A 33 -13.11 8.07 -0.52
C ILE A 33 -12.16 7.46 -1.55
N VAL A 34 -12.09 8.07 -2.74
CA VAL A 34 -11.08 7.75 -3.76
C VAL A 34 -10.04 8.87 -3.76
N VAL A 35 -8.78 8.48 -3.64
CA VAL A 35 -7.62 9.37 -3.76
C VAL A 35 -6.79 8.89 -4.94
N GLU A 36 -6.53 9.78 -5.90
CA GLU A 36 -5.66 9.48 -7.03
C GLU A 36 -4.22 9.76 -6.63
N VAL A 37 -3.31 8.81 -6.82
CA VAL A 37 -1.90 8.95 -6.43
C VAL A 37 -1.02 8.83 -7.66
N ASP A 38 -0.05 9.72 -7.77
CA ASP A 38 1.00 9.67 -8.80
C ASP A 38 2.38 9.92 -8.17
N ALA A 39 3.42 9.42 -8.83
CA ALA A 39 4.80 9.47 -8.35
C ALA A 39 5.74 9.92 -9.47
N SER A 40 6.75 10.70 -9.08
CA SER A 40 7.89 11.06 -9.93
C SER A 40 9.18 10.78 -9.17
N ASP A 41 10.33 10.93 -9.82
CA ASP A 41 11.64 10.83 -9.15
C ASP A 41 11.88 11.91 -8.08
N PHE A 42 11.02 12.94 -8.04
CA PHE A 42 11.15 14.07 -7.13
C PHE A 42 10.21 13.96 -5.93
N GLY A 43 9.16 13.15 -6.01
CA GLY A 43 8.16 13.08 -4.95
C GLY A 43 6.86 12.43 -5.38
N LEU A 44 5.93 12.41 -4.42
CA LEU A 44 4.59 11.84 -4.54
C LEU A 44 3.54 12.95 -4.51
N CYS A 45 2.45 12.74 -5.25
CA CYS A 45 1.26 13.56 -5.17
C CYS A 45 0.03 12.67 -5.00
N ALA A 46 -0.86 13.07 -4.09
CA ALA A 46 -2.14 12.45 -3.88
C ALA A 46 -3.25 13.51 -4.00
N LEU A 47 -4.20 13.29 -4.89
CA LEU A 47 -5.35 14.15 -5.13
C LEU A 47 -6.58 13.58 -4.43
N ASP A 48 -6.99 14.26 -3.36
CA ASP A 48 -8.26 14.04 -2.67
C ASP A 48 -9.29 14.98 -3.31
N ILE A 49 -9.95 14.47 -4.36
CA ILE A 49 -10.93 15.24 -5.14
C ILE A 49 -12.12 15.63 -4.26
N ALA A 50 -12.54 14.74 -3.37
CA ALA A 50 -13.68 14.97 -2.48
C ALA A 50 -13.43 16.15 -1.51
N ALA A 51 -12.20 16.29 -1.01
CA ALA A 51 -11.81 17.40 -0.13
C ALA A 51 -11.17 18.59 -0.88
N HIS A 52 -11.12 18.57 -2.22
CA HIS A 52 -10.46 19.59 -3.05
C HIS A 52 -9.03 19.94 -2.61
N ARG A 53 -8.21 18.92 -2.29
CA ARG A 53 -6.82 19.14 -1.85
C ARG A 53 -5.84 18.22 -2.55
N ALA A 54 -4.63 18.72 -2.72
CA ALA A 54 -3.47 17.95 -3.11
C ALA A 54 -2.56 17.77 -1.88
N LEU A 55 -2.19 16.53 -1.60
CA LEU A 55 -1.17 16.18 -0.63
C LEU A 55 0.11 15.87 -1.39
N THR A 56 1.20 16.58 -1.08
CA THR A 56 2.48 16.44 -1.77
C THR A 56 3.56 16.00 -0.80
N TYR A 57 4.38 15.04 -1.20
CA TYR A 57 5.58 14.64 -0.48
C TYR A 57 6.79 14.81 -1.39
N GLN A 58 7.68 15.73 -1.03
CA GLN A 58 8.94 15.94 -1.73
C GLN A 58 9.98 14.97 -1.15
N PHE A 59 10.65 14.22 -2.03
CA PHE A 59 11.71 13.33 -1.61
C PHE A 59 12.91 14.11 -1.07
N SER A 60 13.50 13.57 -0.02
CA SER A 60 14.77 14.02 0.52
C SER A 60 15.91 13.71 -0.43
N LYS A 61 17.07 14.30 -0.16
CA LYS A 61 18.29 14.01 -0.92
C LYS A 61 18.67 12.52 -0.86
N ILE A 62 18.52 11.90 0.32
CA ILE A 62 18.81 10.48 0.54
C ILE A 62 17.91 9.62 -0.35
N GLU A 63 16.60 9.88 -0.36
CA GLU A 63 15.65 9.12 -1.18
C GLU A 63 15.90 9.33 -2.67
N THR A 64 16.21 10.57 -3.09
CA THR A 64 16.57 10.87 -4.48
C THR A 64 17.84 10.12 -4.90
N ASP A 65 18.83 10.01 -4.01
CA ASP A 65 20.07 9.27 -4.28
C ASP A 65 19.80 7.76 -4.40
N LEU A 66 18.95 7.20 -3.54
CA LEU A 66 18.52 5.80 -3.63
C LEU A 66 17.76 5.51 -4.94
N ILE A 67 16.91 6.44 -5.40
CA ILE A 67 16.22 6.31 -6.69
C ILE A 67 17.24 6.29 -7.84
N ASN A 68 18.24 7.17 -7.81
CA ASN A 68 19.28 7.22 -8.84
C ASN A 68 20.14 5.96 -8.86
N GLU A 69 20.50 5.44 -7.69
CA GLU A 69 21.21 4.16 -7.56
C GLU A 69 20.38 3.00 -8.13
N PHE A 70 19.08 2.94 -7.82
CA PHE A 70 18.19 1.92 -8.34
C PHE A 70 18.12 1.96 -9.88
N LYS A 71 17.99 3.17 -10.45
CA LYS A 71 18.02 3.39 -11.90
C LYS A 71 19.35 3.07 -12.57
N ALA A 72 20.43 3.02 -11.79
CA ALA A 72 21.74 2.55 -12.23
C ALA A 72 21.93 1.03 -12.02
N ASP A 73 20.82 0.27 -11.95
CA ASP A 73 20.77 -1.17 -11.76
C ASP A 73 21.34 -1.68 -10.42
N SER A 74 21.38 -0.80 -9.40
CA SER A 74 21.73 -1.21 -8.03
C SER A 74 20.59 -1.97 -7.36
N PRO A 75 20.82 -3.13 -6.72
CA PRO A 75 19.78 -3.92 -6.05
C PRO A 75 19.48 -3.36 -4.65
N ASN A 76 19.19 -2.06 -4.55
CA ASN A 76 18.92 -1.39 -3.27
C ASN A 76 17.45 -1.50 -2.80
N GLY A 77 16.57 -2.09 -3.61
CA GLY A 77 15.16 -2.33 -3.28
C GLY A 77 14.30 -1.07 -3.18
N PHE A 78 14.83 0.09 -3.54
CA PHE A 78 14.13 1.37 -3.51
C PHE A 78 13.41 1.62 -4.85
N ASP A 79 12.48 0.72 -5.18
CA ASP A 79 11.62 0.86 -6.36
C ASP A 79 10.38 1.68 -6.01
N ILE A 80 10.24 2.85 -6.65
CA ILE A 80 9.07 3.71 -6.50
C ILE A 80 7.84 3.16 -7.23
N ASN A 81 8.03 2.22 -8.17
CA ASN A 81 6.97 1.57 -8.91
C ASN A 81 6.60 0.28 -8.20
N PHE A 82 5.64 0.35 -7.27
CA PHE A 82 4.99 -0.86 -6.79
C PHE A 82 4.22 -1.49 -7.97
N ARG A 83 4.59 -2.71 -8.38
CA ARG A 83 3.85 -3.51 -9.37
C ARG A 83 2.89 -4.47 -8.68
#